data_AF-A0A6C0I5U0-F1
#
_entry.id   AF-A0A6C0I5U0-F1
#
_cell.length_a   1.000
_cell.length_b   1.000
_cell.length_c   1.000
_cell.angle_alpha   90.00
_cell.angle_beta   90.00
_cell.angle_gamma   90.00
#
_symmetry.space_group_name_H-M   'P 1'
#
loop_
_entity.id
_entity.type
_entity.pdbx_description
1 polymer ?
#
loop_
_entity_poly.entity_id
_entity_poly.type
_entity_poly.pdbx_seq_one_letter_code
_entity_poly.pdbx_strand_id
1 'polypeptide(L)'
;MSRWSDLSNSANKLRQTLFQGFVDISGSRVSIRNNAPLELYGASDSATPSFTITSDTIHVLDHSGSSHSISNEKLMFIKNLSENVQGRLTDLTSRTQYITTTTNGSITDISSNVTIHGNLLASYPAATIPQSAIIGGVGGLYIPTETTTFDNDNFATIKTFQQRDTVVDASVNGNLSVSGKTTLTGNVYLESGVSFYGDVSMIGNIHASTYPLEDNSDKLATTAYVQNTLFRQFHP
;
A
#
# COMPACT_ATOMS: atom_id res chain seq x y z
N MET A 1 -26.42 6.97 -79.47
CA MET A 1 -25.43 6.02 -78.92
C MET A 1 -26.07 5.34 -77.73
N SER A 2 -26.62 4.15 -77.94
CA SER A 2 -27.58 3.48 -77.05
C SER A 2 -26.95 2.24 -76.42
N ARG A 3 -26.70 2.36 -75.11
CA ARG A 3 -26.94 1.34 -74.07
C ARG A 3 -26.50 -0.09 -74.40
N TRP A 4 -25.23 -0.35 -74.13
CA TRP A 4 -24.60 -1.67 -73.97
C TRP A 4 -25.19 -2.51 -72.81
N SER A 5 -26.15 -2.00 -72.02
CA SER A 5 -26.61 -2.68 -70.79
C SER A 5 -27.99 -3.37 -70.87
N ASP A 6 -28.58 -3.57 -72.05
CA ASP A 6 -29.92 -4.19 -72.16
C ASP A 6 -29.98 -5.43 -73.09
N LEU A 7 -28.92 -6.23 -73.13
CA LEU A 7 -28.92 -7.51 -73.84
C LEU A 7 -28.71 -8.67 -72.88
N SER A 8 -29.72 -8.91 -72.04
CA SER A 8 -29.89 -10.11 -71.20
C SER A 8 -30.00 -11.43 -71.99
N ASN A 9 -29.92 -11.38 -73.33
CA ASN A 9 -29.96 -12.55 -74.22
C ASN A 9 -28.57 -13.07 -74.66
N SER A 10 -27.47 -12.50 -74.17
CA SER A 10 -26.10 -12.94 -74.54
C SER A 10 -25.06 -12.90 -73.40
N ALA A 11 -25.50 -13.04 -72.15
CA ALA A 11 -24.60 -13.46 -71.07
C ALA A 11 -24.42 -14.99 -71.15
N ASN A 12 -23.18 -15.47 -71.22
CA ASN A 12 -22.87 -16.88 -71.50
C ASN A 12 -23.55 -17.87 -70.51
N LYS A 13 -24.09 -18.95 -71.08
CA LYS A 13 -25.12 -19.87 -70.56
C LYS A 13 -24.53 -21.09 -69.82
N LEU A 14 -23.49 -20.91 -69.04
CA LEU A 14 -22.86 -22.01 -68.30
C LEU A 14 -23.61 -22.24 -66.99
N ARG A 15 -24.65 -23.08 -67.01
CA ARG A 15 -25.47 -23.41 -65.82
C ARG A 15 -24.71 -24.27 -64.81
N GLN A 16 -23.89 -25.19 -65.30
CA GLN A 16 -22.93 -25.99 -64.55
C GLN A 16 -21.84 -26.38 -65.55
N THR A 17 -20.58 -26.03 -65.26
CA THR A 17 -19.47 -26.41 -66.13
C THR A 17 -18.32 -26.88 -65.25
N LEU A 18 -17.86 -28.08 -65.55
CA LEU A 18 -16.70 -28.67 -64.90
C LEU A 18 -15.50 -28.41 -65.79
N PHE A 19 -14.48 -27.76 -65.24
CA PHE A 19 -13.19 -27.60 -65.90
C PHE A 19 -12.18 -28.48 -65.18
N GLN A 20 -11.43 -29.30 -65.94
CA GLN A 20 -10.28 -30.03 -65.42
C GLN A 20 -9.02 -29.23 -65.73
N GLY A 21 -8.17 -28.99 -64.72
CA GLY A 21 -6.98 -28.15 -64.86
C GLY A 21 -7.23 -26.71 -64.38
N PHE A 22 -6.88 -25.72 -65.20
CA PHE A 22 -6.99 -24.30 -64.84
C PHE A 22 -8.02 -23.57 -65.71
N VAL A 23 -8.65 -22.56 -65.12
CA VAL A 23 -9.46 -21.57 -65.84
C VAL A 23 -8.72 -20.24 -65.74
N ASP A 24 -8.30 -19.70 -66.88
CA ASP A 24 -7.72 -18.36 -66.97
C ASP A 24 -8.79 -17.36 -67.42
N ILE A 25 -8.98 -16.29 -66.66
CA ILE A 25 -9.95 -15.22 -66.95
C ILE A 25 -9.16 -13.96 -67.25
N SER A 26 -8.91 -13.73 -68.54
CA SER A 26 -8.26 -12.50 -69.02
C SER A 26 -9.29 -11.35 -69.07
N GLY A 27 -9.09 -10.33 -68.23
CA GLY A 27 -10.02 -9.22 -68.02
C GLY A 27 -9.81 -8.55 -66.67
N SER A 28 -10.59 -7.51 -66.34
CA SER A 28 -10.34 -6.70 -65.14
C SER A 28 -10.88 -7.27 -63.82
N ARG A 29 -12.02 -7.98 -63.83
CA ARG A 29 -12.67 -8.41 -62.58
C ARG A 29 -13.44 -9.73 -62.72
N VAL A 30 -13.50 -10.47 -61.62
CA VAL A 30 -14.50 -11.53 -61.38
C VAL A 30 -15.62 -10.89 -60.54
N SER A 31 -16.88 -11.12 -60.91
CA SER A 31 -18.02 -10.57 -60.17
C SER A 31 -19.01 -11.67 -59.84
N ILE A 32 -19.24 -11.87 -58.55
CA ILE A 32 -20.18 -12.83 -57.99
C ILE A 32 -21.36 -12.02 -57.44
N ARG A 33 -22.60 -12.42 -57.74
CA ARG A 33 -23.81 -11.63 -57.45
C ARG A 33 -24.79 -12.45 -56.60
N ASN A 34 -25.80 -11.76 -56.06
CA ASN A 34 -26.90 -12.35 -55.29
C ASN A 34 -26.43 -13.14 -54.06
N ASN A 35 -25.36 -12.66 -53.41
CA ASN A 35 -24.75 -13.33 -52.26
C ASN A 35 -24.31 -14.78 -52.53
N ALA A 36 -24.06 -15.14 -53.80
CA ALA A 36 -23.57 -16.46 -54.13
C ALA A 36 -22.15 -16.67 -53.53
N PRO A 37 -21.86 -17.84 -52.95
CA PRO A 37 -20.57 -18.10 -52.34
C PRO A 37 -19.49 -18.39 -53.39
N LEU A 38 -18.27 -17.90 -53.14
CA LEU A 38 -17.06 -18.48 -53.70
C LEU A 38 -16.56 -19.55 -52.73
N GLU A 39 -16.60 -20.81 -53.12
CA GLU A 39 -16.25 -21.95 -52.28
C GLU A 39 -14.93 -22.58 -52.72
N LEU A 40 -14.00 -22.76 -51.79
CA LEU A 40 -12.72 -23.43 -52.01
C LEU A 40 -12.66 -24.71 -51.17
N TYR A 41 -12.44 -25.84 -51.84
CA TYR A 41 -12.38 -27.16 -51.22
C TYR A 41 -10.92 -27.60 -51.08
N GLY A 42 -10.52 -28.04 -49.88
CA GLY A 42 -9.17 -28.52 -49.61
C GLY A 42 -8.91 -29.99 -50.03
N ALA A 43 -9.96 -30.79 -50.19
CA ALA A 43 -9.88 -32.18 -50.63
C ALA A 43 -10.95 -32.48 -51.69
N SER A 44 -10.67 -33.42 -52.59
CA SER A 44 -11.53 -33.75 -53.74
C SER A 44 -12.92 -34.26 -53.37
N ASP A 45 -13.05 -34.90 -52.19
CA ASP A 45 -14.30 -35.52 -51.72
C ASP A 45 -14.89 -34.80 -50.49
N SER A 46 -14.42 -33.59 -50.17
CA SER A 46 -14.95 -32.84 -49.03
C SER A 46 -16.36 -32.31 -49.33
N ALA A 47 -17.34 -32.69 -48.51
CA ALA A 47 -18.69 -32.13 -48.58
C ALA A 47 -18.76 -30.67 -48.09
N THR A 48 -17.71 -30.20 -47.39
CA THR A 48 -17.63 -28.84 -46.85
C THR A 48 -16.46 -28.08 -47.48
N PRO A 49 -16.69 -26.83 -47.92
CA PRO A 49 -15.59 -25.99 -48.38
C PRO A 49 -14.70 -25.60 -47.19
N SER A 50 -13.39 -25.64 -47.39
CA SER A 50 -12.41 -25.22 -46.40
C SER A 50 -12.41 -23.69 -46.21
N PHE A 51 -12.82 -22.95 -47.24
CA PHE A 51 -12.94 -21.51 -47.22
C PHE A 51 -14.08 -21.04 -48.11
N THR A 52 -14.91 -20.12 -47.62
CA THR A 52 -16.02 -19.52 -48.38
C THR A 52 -16.06 -18.02 -48.21
N ILE A 53 -16.30 -17.27 -49.28
CA ILE A 53 -16.59 -15.83 -49.23
C ILE A 53 -17.96 -15.57 -49.84
N THR A 54 -18.79 -14.83 -49.12
CA THR A 54 -20.07 -14.28 -49.59
C THR A 54 -20.01 -12.74 -49.56
N SER A 55 -21.10 -12.08 -49.95
CA SER A 55 -21.21 -10.62 -49.82
C SER A 55 -21.31 -10.17 -48.35
N ASP A 56 -21.67 -11.07 -47.43
CA ASP A 56 -21.94 -10.75 -46.03
C ASP A 56 -20.91 -11.35 -45.06
N THR A 57 -20.25 -12.45 -45.43
CA THR A 57 -19.42 -13.25 -44.52
C THR A 57 -18.21 -13.89 -45.20
N ILE A 58 -17.13 -14.05 -44.43
CA ILE A 58 -16.04 -14.99 -44.71
C ILE A 58 -16.20 -16.18 -43.76
N HIS A 59 -16.20 -17.39 -44.31
CA HIS A 59 -16.23 -18.64 -43.55
C HIS A 59 -14.90 -19.38 -43.71
N VAL A 60 -14.33 -19.85 -42.60
CA VAL A 60 -13.08 -20.61 -42.57
C VAL A 60 -13.28 -21.87 -41.75
N LEU A 61 -12.89 -23.02 -42.29
CA LEU A 61 -12.83 -24.28 -41.56
C LEU A 61 -11.48 -24.38 -40.84
N ASP A 62 -11.48 -24.61 -39.53
CA ASP A 62 -10.25 -24.85 -38.79
C ASP A 62 -9.77 -26.30 -38.90
N HIS A 63 -8.56 -26.58 -38.39
CA HIS A 63 -7.95 -27.92 -38.40
C HIS A 63 -8.72 -28.95 -37.56
N SER A 64 -9.63 -28.51 -36.68
CA SER A 64 -10.51 -29.37 -35.89
C SER A 64 -11.83 -29.70 -36.62
N GLY A 65 -12.05 -29.12 -37.80
CA GLY A 65 -13.29 -29.27 -38.57
C GLY A 65 -14.41 -28.33 -38.13
N SER A 66 -14.13 -27.34 -37.27
CA SER A 66 -15.12 -26.33 -36.87
C SER A 66 -15.10 -25.16 -37.84
N SER A 67 -16.29 -24.68 -38.24
CA SER A 67 -16.42 -23.53 -39.13
C SER A 67 -16.56 -22.23 -38.34
N HIS A 68 -15.73 -21.25 -38.68
CA HIS A 68 -15.75 -19.91 -38.10
C HIS A 68 -16.25 -18.91 -39.13
N SER A 69 -17.21 -18.09 -38.74
CA SER A 69 -17.85 -17.10 -39.62
C SER A 69 -17.50 -15.69 -39.16
N ILE A 70 -16.94 -14.90 -40.05
CA ILE A 70 -16.59 -13.51 -39.81
C ILE A 70 -17.47 -12.66 -40.70
N SER A 71 -18.38 -11.88 -40.11
CA SER A 71 -19.19 -10.93 -40.87
C SER A 71 -18.31 -9.84 -41.48
N ASN A 72 -18.61 -9.46 -42.71
CA ASN A 72 -17.94 -8.35 -43.40
C ASN A 72 -18.16 -7.02 -42.66
N GLU A 73 -19.28 -6.87 -41.93
CA GLU A 73 -19.51 -5.74 -41.01
C GLU A 73 -18.55 -5.74 -39.82
N LYS A 74 -17.97 -6.89 -39.46
CA LYS A 74 -16.93 -6.95 -38.43
C LYS A 74 -15.54 -6.66 -38.99
N LEU A 75 -15.29 -7.01 -40.27
CA LEU A 75 -14.01 -6.77 -40.95
C LEU A 75 -13.71 -5.28 -41.10
N MET A 76 -14.71 -4.43 -41.30
CA MET A 76 -14.53 -2.98 -41.37
C MET A 76 -13.94 -2.37 -40.09
N PHE A 77 -14.07 -3.03 -38.94
CA PHE A 77 -13.46 -2.57 -37.69
C PHE A 77 -11.99 -3.00 -37.56
N ILE A 78 -11.50 -3.92 -38.40
CA ILE A 78 -10.09 -4.27 -38.51
C ILE A 78 -9.38 -3.21 -39.35
N LYS A 79 -9.28 -1.97 -38.83
CA LYS A 79 -8.67 -0.83 -39.53
C LYS A 79 -7.17 -1.01 -39.79
N ASN A 80 -6.47 -1.75 -38.91
CA ASN A 80 -5.04 -2.06 -39.03
C ASN A 80 -4.68 -3.29 -38.15
N LEU A 81 -3.96 -4.26 -38.72
CA LEU A 81 -3.29 -5.36 -38.01
C LEU A 81 -1.79 -5.39 -38.40
N SER A 82 -1.08 -4.29 -38.18
CA SER A 82 0.35 -4.19 -38.47
C SER A 82 1.22 -5.08 -37.57
N GLU A 83 0.65 -5.62 -36.50
CA GLU A 83 1.32 -6.45 -35.50
C GLU A 83 0.43 -7.62 -35.08
N ASN A 84 1.06 -8.66 -34.53
CA ASN A 84 0.36 -9.82 -33.99
C ASN A 84 -0.47 -9.43 -32.75
N VAL A 85 -1.80 -9.38 -32.90
CA VAL A 85 -2.74 -9.05 -31.81
C VAL A 85 -2.66 -10.04 -30.65
N GLN A 86 -2.36 -11.32 -30.93
CA GLN A 86 -2.19 -12.32 -29.88
C GLN A 86 -0.99 -11.96 -28.98
N GLY A 87 0.11 -11.50 -29.56
CA GLY A 87 1.27 -11.04 -28.79
C GLY A 87 0.94 -9.88 -27.86
N ARG A 88 0.20 -8.88 -28.36
CA ARG A 88 -0.24 -7.72 -27.55
C ARG A 88 -1.23 -8.12 -26.46
N LEU A 89 -2.14 -9.04 -26.74
CA LEU A 89 -3.10 -9.55 -25.75
C LEU A 89 -2.39 -10.33 -24.64
N THR A 90 -1.41 -11.16 -24.99
CA THR A 90 -0.59 -11.89 -24.01
C THR A 90 0.23 -10.94 -23.14
N ASP A 91 0.86 -9.90 -23.71
CA ASP A 91 1.57 -8.88 -22.94
C ASP A 91 0.64 -8.17 -21.95
N LEU A 92 -0.53 -7.70 -22.43
CA LEU A 92 -1.50 -7.04 -21.58
C LEU A 92 -1.96 -7.95 -20.43
N THR A 93 -2.30 -9.20 -20.74
CA THR A 93 -2.72 -10.21 -19.75
C THR A 93 -1.63 -10.43 -18.70
N SER A 94 -0.36 -10.53 -19.13
CA SER A 94 0.78 -10.71 -18.22
C SER A 94 0.97 -9.49 -17.30
N ARG A 95 0.85 -8.28 -17.85
CA ARG A 95 1.03 -7.03 -17.09
C ARG A 95 -0.10 -6.76 -16.09
N THR A 96 -1.30 -7.30 -16.33
CA THR A 96 -2.47 -7.11 -15.46
C THR A 96 -2.81 -8.33 -14.61
N GLN A 97 -1.99 -9.39 -14.62
CA GLN A 97 -2.32 -10.68 -13.99
C GLN A 97 -2.56 -10.62 -12.47
N TYR A 98 -2.05 -9.58 -11.79
CA TYR A 98 -2.20 -9.39 -10.35
C TYR A 98 -3.32 -8.43 -9.97
N ILE A 99 -4.07 -7.90 -10.94
CA ILE A 99 -5.17 -6.96 -10.70
C ILE A 99 -6.48 -7.70 -10.92
N THR A 100 -7.29 -7.78 -9.86
CA THR A 100 -8.66 -8.30 -9.95
C THR A 100 -9.63 -7.13 -9.95
N THR A 101 -10.60 -7.12 -10.87
CA THR A 101 -11.62 -6.08 -10.99
C THR A 101 -13.03 -6.63 -10.86
N THR A 102 -13.97 -5.79 -10.41
CA THR A 102 -15.41 -6.05 -10.54
C THR A 102 -15.88 -5.98 -12.00
N THR A 103 -17.12 -6.39 -12.26
CA THR A 103 -17.81 -6.22 -13.55
C THR A 103 -17.90 -4.77 -14.02
N ASN A 104 -17.77 -3.79 -13.12
CA ASN A 104 -17.78 -2.37 -13.43
C ASN A 104 -16.38 -1.76 -13.59
N GLY A 105 -15.32 -2.57 -13.53
CA GLY A 105 -13.92 -2.14 -13.73
C GLY A 105 -13.24 -1.57 -12.48
N SER A 106 -13.91 -1.47 -11.33
CA SER A 106 -13.26 -1.12 -10.06
C SER A 106 -12.32 -2.24 -9.63
N ILE A 107 -11.08 -1.89 -9.28
CA ILE A 107 -10.10 -2.84 -8.71
C ILE A 107 -10.59 -3.30 -7.34
N THR A 108 -10.77 -4.61 -7.17
CA THR A 108 -11.15 -5.23 -5.89
C THR A 108 -9.95 -5.74 -5.12
N ASP A 109 -8.90 -6.16 -5.82
CA ASP A 109 -7.73 -6.76 -5.20
C ASP A 109 -6.46 -6.57 -6.06
N ILE A 110 -5.32 -6.41 -5.39
CA ILE A 110 -3.99 -6.45 -5.98
C ILE A 110 -3.20 -7.51 -5.23
N SER A 111 -3.01 -8.69 -5.84
CA SER A 111 -2.44 -9.88 -5.20
C SER A 111 -0.90 -9.90 -5.16
N SER A 112 -0.27 -8.73 -5.28
CA SER A 112 1.18 -8.55 -5.29
C SER A 112 1.57 -7.24 -4.59
N ASN A 113 2.87 -6.98 -4.48
CA ASN A 113 3.39 -5.77 -3.84
C ASN A 113 3.00 -4.51 -4.64
N VAL A 114 2.59 -3.46 -3.93
CA VAL A 114 2.28 -2.14 -4.50
C VAL A 114 3.34 -1.14 -4.05
N THR A 115 3.99 -0.46 -5.01
CA THR A 115 4.90 0.65 -4.72
C THR A 115 4.25 1.96 -5.19
N ILE A 116 4.20 2.96 -4.30
CA ILE A 116 3.62 4.27 -4.56
C ILE A 116 4.70 5.32 -4.30
N HIS A 117 5.15 6.02 -5.35
CA HIS A 117 6.16 7.08 -5.23
C HIS A 117 5.60 8.40 -4.69
N GLY A 118 4.28 8.53 -4.63
CA GLY A 118 3.58 9.68 -4.08
C GLY A 118 2.79 9.33 -2.82
N ASN A 119 1.70 10.07 -2.58
CA ASN A 119 0.85 9.84 -1.43
C ASN A 119 -0.14 8.68 -1.68
N LEU A 120 -0.30 7.81 -0.68
CA LEU A 120 -1.43 6.88 -0.59
C LEU A 120 -2.52 7.49 0.29
N LEU A 121 -3.64 7.88 -0.31
CA LEU A 121 -4.85 8.27 0.41
C LEU A 121 -5.78 7.07 0.43
N ALA A 122 -6.12 6.57 1.62
CA ALA A 122 -7.00 5.42 1.76
C ALA A 122 -7.94 5.60 2.95
N SER A 123 -9.18 5.12 2.78
CA SER A 123 -10.25 5.20 3.78
C SER A 123 -10.56 3.79 4.26
N TYR A 124 -10.42 3.58 5.56
CA TYR A 124 -10.69 2.30 6.21
C TYR A 124 -11.65 2.53 7.38
N PRO A 125 -12.54 1.58 7.69
CA PRO A 125 -13.30 1.64 8.93
C PRO A 125 -12.37 1.68 10.15
N ALA A 126 -12.88 2.17 11.27
CA ALA A 126 -12.10 2.24 12.50
C ALA A 126 -11.54 0.85 12.89
N ALA A 127 -10.27 0.80 13.31
CA ALA A 127 -9.58 -0.39 13.78
C ALA A 127 -9.42 -1.57 12.80
N THR A 128 -9.63 -1.39 11.49
CA THR A 128 -9.46 -2.49 10.51
C THR A 128 -8.03 -2.68 10.02
N ILE A 129 -7.15 -1.71 10.25
CA ILE A 129 -5.71 -1.88 10.00
C ILE A 129 -5.04 -2.14 11.35
N PRO A 130 -4.63 -3.38 11.65
CA PRO A 130 -3.88 -3.64 12.86
C PRO A 130 -2.49 -2.99 12.76
N GLN A 131 -1.94 -2.53 13.88
CA GLN A 131 -0.61 -1.90 13.92
C GLN A 131 0.49 -2.81 13.34
N SER A 132 0.35 -4.13 13.48
CA SER A 132 1.26 -5.13 12.90
C SER A 132 1.28 -5.15 11.37
N ALA A 133 0.24 -4.62 10.70
CA ALA A 133 0.21 -4.50 9.25
C ALA A 133 1.07 -3.33 8.73
N ILE A 134 1.60 -2.47 9.62
CA ILE A 134 2.43 -1.31 9.26
C ILE A 134 3.87 -1.55 9.75
N ILE A 135 4.69 -2.14 8.89
CA ILE A 135 6.11 -2.39 9.15
C ILE A 135 6.92 -1.13 8.86
N GLY A 136 7.84 -0.76 9.75
CA GLY A 136 8.55 0.52 9.69
C GLY A 136 7.86 1.66 10.45
N GLY A 137 6.73 1.34 11.09
CA GLY A 137 6.02 2.19 12.04
C GLY A 137 4.93 3.05 11.38
N VAL A 138 3.87 3.30 12.15
CA VAL A 138 3.15 4.57 12.04
C VAL A 138 4.14 5.64 12.47
N GLY A 139 4.36 6.67 11.66
CA GLY A 139 5.27 7.75 12.00
C GLY A 139 4.85 8.40 13.31
N GLY A 140 5.49 8.02 14.41
CA GLY A 140 5.24 8.52 15.75
C GLY A 140 3.88 8.11 16.35
N LEU A 141 3.88 7.94 17.67
CA LEU A 141 2.70 8.17 18.47
C LEU A 141 2.21 9.60 18.16
N TYR A 142 1.08 9.74 17.45
CA TYR A 142 0.41 11.04 17.32
C TYR A 142 -0.14 11.42 18.69
N ILE A 143 0.66 12.16 19.44
CA ILE A 143 0.27 12.86 20.67
C ILE A 143 -0.31 14.20 20.18
N PRO A 144 -1.65 14.39 20.14
CA PRO A 144 -2.19 15.71 19.84
C PRO A 144 -1.63 16.72 20.85
N THR A 145 -1.28 17.91 20.35
CA THR A 145 -0.52 18.96 21.02
C THR A 145 -1.15 19.54 22.28
N GLU A 146 -2.30 19.02 22.72
CA GLU A 146 -2.95 19.42 23.95
C GLU A 146 -3.37 18.16 24.71
N THR A 147 -2.60 17.84 25.76
CA THR A 147 -2.88 16.79 26.75
C THR A 147 -2.98 15.35 26.20
N THR A 148 -1.91 14.58 26.36
CA THR A 148 -2.03 13.12 26.49
C THR A 148 -2.21 12.73 27.94
N THR A 149 -3.38 12.21 28.26
CA THR A 149 -3.59 11.43 29.48
C THR A 149 -2.97 10.06 29.26
N PHE A 150 -1.94 9.73 30.04
CA PHE A 150 -1.43 8.36 30.11
C PHE A 150 -2.36 7.57 31.04
N ASP A 151 -3.32 6.84 30.48
CA ASP A 151 -4.23 6.00 31.26
C ASP A 151 -3.50 4.75 31.78
N ASN A 152 -4.03 4.22 32.89
CA ASN A 152 -3.41 3.23 33.80
C ASN A 152 -2.87 1.93 33.17
N ASP A 153 -3.24 1.61 31.93
CA ASP A 153 -2.88 0.35 31.26
C ASP A 153 -1.70 0.50 30.28
N ASN A 154 -1.30 1.72 29.92
CA ASN A 154 -0.15 1.99 29.06
C ASN A 154 0.99 2.59 29.87
N PHE A 155 1.54 1.78 30.78
CA PHE A 155 2.92 1.97 31.20
C PHE A 155 3.80 1.75 29.96
N ALA A 156 4.02 2.83 29.19
CA ALA A 156 5.27 2.98 28.51
C ALA A 156 6.32 2.72 29.58
N THR A 157 7.00 1.58 29.51
CA THR A 157 8.32 1.52 30.10
C THR A 157 9.06 2.64 29.37
N ILE A 158 9.14 3.83 29.97
CA ILE A 158 9.91 4.94 29.44
C ILE A 158 11.36 4.49 29.57
N LYS A 159 11.80 3.65 28.63
CA LYS A 159 13.20 3.30 28.40
C LYS A 159 13.95 4.50 27.79
N THR A 160 13.29 5.66 27.67
CA THR A 160 13.68 6.87 26.95
C THR A 160 13.77 8.12 27.84
N PHE A 161 14.20 7.99 29.10
CA PHE A 161 15.08 9.03 29.67
C PHE A 161 16.57 8.71 29.40
N GLN A 162 16.83 7.69 28.57
CA GLN A 162 18.15 7.29 28.10
C GLN A 162 18.48 7.93 26.74
N GLN A 163 18.18 9.21 26.52
CA GLN A 163 18.82 9.93 25.41
C GLN A 163 20.13 10.52 25.95
N ARG A 164 21.24 9.94 25.50
CA ARG A 164 22.59 10.04 26.04
C ARG A 164 23.21 11.45 26.08
N ASP A 165 22.52 12.50 25.66
CA ASP A 165 23.10 13.84 25.49
C ASP A 165 22.11 15.01 25.66
N THR A 166 20.94 14.84 26.29
CA THR A 166 20.03 15.96 26.59
C THR A 166 19.60 15.96 28.05
N VAL A 167 19.82 17.10 28.73
CA VAL A 167 19.25 17.38 30.05
C VAL A 167 17.73 17.36 29.87
N VAL A 168 17.05 16.42 30.53
CA VAL A 168 15.60 16.37 30.54
C VAL A 168 15.13 16.98 31.86
N ASP A 169 14.51 18.15 31.78
CA ASP A 169 13.80 18.74 32.92
C ASP A 169 12.45 18.02 33.08
N ALA A 170 12.22 17.42 34.24
CA ALA A 170 10.94 16.81 34.59
C ALA A 170 10.26 17.65 35.67
N SER A 171 9.09 18.21 35.36
CA SER A 171 8.24 18.90 36.35
C SER A 171 7.06 18.01 36.72
N VAL A 172 6.89 17.73 38.01
CA VAL A 172 5.74 17.00 38.55
C VAL A 172 4.94 17.99 39.39
N ASN A 173 3.72 18.32 38.96
CA ASN A 173 2.84 19.28 39.65
C ASN A 173 2.18 18.69 40.92
N GLY A 174 2.58 17.49 41.32
CA GLY A 174 2.07 16.75 42.46
C GLY A 174 3.17 15.91 43.12
N ASN A 175 2.80 14.82 43.77
CA ASN A 175 3.76 13.97 44.48
C ASN A 175 4.53 13.07 43.50
N LEU A 176 5.85 13.00 43.66
CA LEU A 176 6.70 11.96 43.05
C LEU A 176 6.94 10.84 44.07
N SER A 177 6.52 9.63 43.76
CA SER A 177 6.82 8.43 44.55
C SER A 177 7.68 7.48 43.74
N VAL A 178 8.82 7.07 44.30
CA VAL A 178 9.77 6.15 43.65
C VAL A 178 9.94 4.91 44.53
N SER A 179 9.59 3.74 44.00
CA SER A 179 9.82 2.48 44.69
C SER A 179 11.27 2.02 44.47
N GLY A 180 12.00 1.79 45.55
CA GLY A 180 13.37 1.26 45.50
C GLY A 180 14.46 2.34 45.57
N LYS A 181 15.64 2.03 45.04
CA LYS A 181 16.82 2.88 45.16
C LYS A 181 16.71 4.10 44.22
N THR A 182 16.86 5.29 44.79
CA THR A 182 17.01 6.55 44.05
C THR A 182 18.44 7.05 44.17
N THR A 183 19.04 7.47 43.05
CA THR A 183 20.35 8.15 43.03
C THR A 183 20.16 9.52 42.40
N LEU A 184 20.47 10.59 43.13
CA LEU A 184 20.47 11.97 42.62
C LEU A 184 21.92 12.45 42.56
N THR A 185 22.34 12.98 41.41
CA THR A 185 23.68 13.56 41.23
C THR A 185 23.58 15.08 41.18
N GLY A 186 24.51 15.77 41.84
CA GLY A 186 24.46 17.23 41.97
C GLY A 186 23.67 17.70 43.18
N ASN A 187 23.16 18.94 43.12
CA ASN A 187 22.47 19.58 44.23
C ASN A 187 21.01 19.11 44.31
N VAL A 188 20.55 18.85 45.53
CA VAL A 188 19.15 18.55 45.83
C VAL A 188 18.57 19.69 46.64
N TYR A 189 17.57 20.38 46.09
CA TYR A 189 16.86 21.48 46.74
C TYR A 189 15.47 21.01 47.16
N LEU A 190 15.12 21.22 48.43
CA LEU A 190 13.84 20.85 49.02
C LEU A 190 13.34 22.04 49.81
N GLU A 191 12.17 22.60 49.46
CA GLU A 191 11.69 23.86 50.03
C GLU A 191 11.08 23.71 51.42
N SER A 192 10.56 22.52 51.75
CA SER A 192 9.88 22.25 53.01
C SER A 192 10.74 21.41 53.95
N GLY A 193 10.53 20.11 53.98
CA GLY A 193 11.24 19.22 54.90
C GLY A 193 11.66 17.93 54.24
N VAL A 194 12.62 17.26 54.86
CA VAL A 194 13.12 15.94 54.45
C VAL A 194 12.96 15.00 55.63
N SER A 195 12.41 13.82 55.40
CA SER A 195 12.28 12.78 56.41
C SER A 195 13.02 11.53 55.95
N PHE A 196 13.82 10.97 56.85
CA PHE A 196 14.56 9.74 56.64
C PHE A 196 14.08 8.71 57.66
N TYR A 197 13.72 7.51 57.19
CA TYR A 197 13.25 6.41 58.04
C TYR A 197 14.37 5.45 58.46
N GLY A 198 15.60 5.68 57.99
CA GLY A 198 16.77 4.88 58.29
C GLY A 198 18.01 5.75 58.41
N ASP A 199 19.18 5.13 58.27
CA ASP A 199 20.45 5.80 58.50
C ASP A 199 20.73 6.91 57.47
N VAL A 200 21.27 8.02 57.98
CA VAL A 200 21.75 9.15 57.18
C VAL A 200 23.27 9.20 57.31
N SER A 201 23.98 9.12 56.17
CA SER A 201 25.43 9.28 56.11
C SER A 201 25.77 10.54 55.34
N MET A 202 26.51 11.44 55.99
CA MET A 202 26.96 12.71 55.41
C MET A 202 28.49 12.80 55.57
N ILE A 203 29.19 12.95 54.44
CA ILE A 203 30.66 13.12 54.43
C ILE A 203 31.04 14.61 54.53
N GLY A 204 30.12 15.51 54.15
CA GLY A 204 30.32 16.95 54.20
C GLY A 204 29.88 17.60 55.52
N ASN A 205 29.92 18.95 55.55
CA ASN A 205 29.51 19.73 56.71
C ASN A 205 27.99 19.81 56.85
N ILE A 206 27.51 19.77 58.10
CA ILE A 206 26.13 20.05 58.45
C ILE A 206 26.08 21.46 59.04
N HIS A 207 25.29 22.34 58.43
CA HIS A 207 25.02 23.67 58.95
C HIS A 207 23.66 23.69 59.62
N ALA A 208 23.63 24.03 60.91
CA ALA A 208 22.41 24.20 61.68
C ALA A 208 22.51 25.46 62.51
N SER A 209 21.35 26.02 62.87
CA SER A 209 21.28 27.16 63.79
C SER A 209 21.77 26.77 65.17
N THR A 210 22.55 27.65 65.81
CA THR A 210 22.92 27.50 67.22
C THR A 210 21.73 27.89 68.09
N TYR A 211 21.32 26.98 68.98
CA TYR A 211 20.22 27.19 69.91
C TYR A 211 20.68 27.88 71.22
N PRO A 212 19.78 28.52 71.98
CA PRO A 212 20.09 29.09 73.30
C PRO A 212 20.62 28.02 74.27
N LEU A 213 21.43 28.42 75.24
CA LEU A 213 22.10 27.51 76.18
C LEU A 213 21.13 26.78 77.14
N GLU A 214 19.89 27.24 77.20
CA GLU A 214 18.82 26.61 77.96
C GLU A 214 18.07 25.52 77.17
N ASP A 215 18.37 25.30 75.88
CA ASP A 215 17.71 24.27 75.06
C ASP A 215 18.11 22.87 75.53
N ASN A 216 17.11 22.06 75.91
CA ASN A 216 17.26 20.68 76.39
C ASN A 216 16.63 19.65 75.45
N SER A 217 16.40 20.02 74.18
CA SER A 217 15.84 19.15 73.15
C SER A 217 16.87 18.23 72.50
N ASP A 218 16.38 17.23 71.76
CA ASP A 218 17.20 16.26 71.00
C ASP A 218 17.71 16.82 69.66
N LYS A 219 17.82 18.13 69.53
CA LYS A 219 18.28 18.78 68.28
C LYS A 219 19.78 18.66 68.12
N LEU A 220 20.24 18.83 66.87
CA LEU A 220 21.66 18.87 66.54
C LEU A 220 22.37 20.00 67.31
N ALA A 221 23.37 19.63 68.11
CA ALA A 221 24.25 20.58 68.78
C ALA A 221 25.30 21.11 67.79
N THR A 222 25.33 22.43 67.61
CA THR A 222 26.39 23.10 66.84
C THR A 222 27.68 23.21 67.66
N THR A 223 28.83 23.36 67.00
CA THR A 223 30.12 23.56 67.69
C THR A 223 30.09 24.77 68.63
N ALA A 224 29.44 25.87 68.25
CA ALA A 224 29.28 27.05 69.09
C ALA A 224 28.45 26.77 70.36
N TYR A 225 27.39 25.95 70.26
CA TYR A 225 26.59 25.53 71.41
C TYR A 225 27.46 24.73 72.40
N VAL A 226 28.22 23.77 71.90
CA VAL A 226 29.10 22.92 72.73
C VAL A 226 30.21 23.75 73.40
N GLN A 227 30.83 24.69 72.68
CA GLN A 227 31.87 25.55 73.25
C GLN A 227 31.34 26.42 74.41
N ASN A 228 30.17 27.03 74.24
CA ASN A 228 29.59 27.90 75.26
C ASN A 228 29.10 27.13 76.50
N THR A 229 28.53 25.94 76.31
CA THR A 229 28.10 25.07 77.43
C THR A 229 29.30 24.55 78.22
N LEU A 230 30.35 24.08 77.55
CA LEU A 230 31.60 23.66 78.21
C LEU A 230 32.27 24.83 78.95
N PHE A 231 32.32 26.02 78.35
CA PHE A 231 32.91 27.19 79.00
C PHE A 231 32.24 27.51 80.34
N ARG A 232 30.90 27.51 80.39
CA ARG A 232 30.12 27.74 81.62
C ARG A 232 30.33 26.64 82.67
N GLN A 233 30.52 25.39 82.25
CA GLN A 233 30.75 24.28 83.17
C GLN A 233 32.10 24.37 83.89
N PHE A 234 33.11 24.99 83.26
CA PHE A 234 34.46 25.15 83.82
C PHE A 234 34.76 26.55 84.37
N HIS A 235 33.89 27.55 84.11
CA HIS A 235 33.98 28.92 84.65
C HIS A 235 32.56 29.43 85.01
N PRO A 236 32.01 29.05 86.19
CA PRO A 236 30.65 29.40 86.59
C PRO A 236 30.43 30.90 86.87
#